data_AF-A0A833QLJ3-F1
#
_entry.id   AF-A0A833QLJ3-F1
#
_cell.length_a   1.000
_cell.length_b   1.000
_cell.length_c   1.000
_cell.angle_alpha   90.00
_cell.angle_beta   90.00
_cell.angle_gamma   90.00
#
_symmetry.space_group_name_H-M   'P 1'
#
loop_
_entity.id
_entity.type
_entity.pdbx_description
1 polymer ?
#
loop_
_entity_poly.entity_id
_entity_poly.type
_entity_poly.pdbx_seq_one_letter_code
_entity_poly.pdbx_strand_id
1 'polypeptide(L)' 'MATSHISSSFTSSRILPVSRLHPVPRRSRVLTVKAKIREIFMLALSSAMIEGKIVSWTKSEGDQLSKGESMVVVESD' A
#
# COMPACT_ATOMS: atom_id res chain seq x y z
N MET A 1 -8.87 75.87 38.30
CA MET A 1 -8.96 74.57 38.98
C MET A 1 -10.03 73.74 38.30
N ALA A 2 -9.65 72.80 37.44
CA ALA A 2 -10.48 71.67 37.00
C ALA A 2 -9.54 70.63 36.37
N THR A 3 -9.85 69.37 36.63
CA THR A 3 -8.94 68.22 36.69
C THR A 3 -8.76 67.47 35.38
N SER A 4 -7.59 66.84 35.28
CA SER A 4 -7.11 65.81 34.36
C SER A 4 -8.11 64.72 33.99
N HIS A 5 -8.09 64.25 32.72
CA HIS A 5 -8.33 62.84 32.39
C HIS A 5 -7.52 62.42 31.15
N ILE A 6 -6.47 61.62 31.36
CA ILE A 6 -5.76 60.89 30.32
C ILE A 6 -6.55 59.60 30.10
N SER A 7 -7.15 59.44 28.92
CA SER A 7 -7.86 58.22 28.55
C SER A 7 -6.85 57.20 28.01
N SER A 8 -6.47 56.23 28.84
CA SER A 8 -5.67 55.08 28.45
C SER A 8 -6.53 54.08 27.68
N SER A 9 -6.36 54.05 26.36
CA SER A 9 -7.00 53.05 25.49
C SER A 9 -6.33 51.69 25.72
N PHE A 10 -6.90 50.89 26.61
CA PHE A 10 -6.51 49.49 26.83
C PHE A 10 -6.88 48.69 25.57
N THR A 11 -5.90 48.39 24.72
CA THR A 11 -6.09 47.54 23.54
C THR A 11 -6.45 46.13 24.00
N SER A 12 -7.75 45.84 23.94
CA SER A 12 -8.33 44.53 24.23
C SER A 12 -7.69 43.48 23.31
N SER A 13 -6.82 42.66 23.90
CA SER A 13 -6.22 41.51 23.23
C SER A 13 -7.32 40.48 22.99
N ARG A 14 -7.85 40.42 21.76
CA ARG A 14 -8.76 39.36 21.33
C ARG A 14 -7.95 38.07 21.22
N ILE A 15 -7.99 37.26 22.27
CA ILE A 15 -7.47 35.89 22.27
C ILE A 15 -8.37 35.08 21.33
N LEU A 16 -7.84 34.64 20.19
CA LEU A 16 -8.51 33.66 19.34
C LEU A 16 -8.53 32.32 20.08
N PRO A 17 -9.67 31.59 20.12
CA PRO A 17 -9.66 30.23 20.62
C PRO A 17 -8.78 29.40 19.69
N VAL A 18 -7.69 28.84 20.22
CA VAL A 18 -6.88 27.86 19.54
C VAL A 18 -7.80 26.69 19.18
N SER A 19 -8.22 26.64 17.92
CA SER A 19 -8.96 25.52 17.35
C SER A 19 -8.14 24.26 17.62
N ARG A 20 -8.58 23.46 18.59
CA ARG A 20 -7.99 22.15 18.88
C ARG A 20 -7.99 21.38 17.56
N LEU A 21 -6.80 21.15 17.02
CA LEU A 21 -6.61 20.23 15.91
C LEU A 21 -7.09 18.87 16.41
N HIS A 22 -8.32 18.51 16.06
CA HIS A 22 -8.82 17.18 16.28
C HIS A 22 -7.95 16.29 15.38
N PRO A 23 -7.30 15.25 15.93
CA PRO A 23 -6.61 14.27 15.10
C PRO A 23 -7.66 13.68 14.18
N VAL A 24 -7.59 14.01 12.89
CA VAL A 24 -8.41 13.35 11.87
C VAL A 24 -8.07 11.87 11.98
N PRO A 25 -9.03 10.98 12.28
CA PRO A 25 -8.75 9.56 12.26
C PRO A 25 -8.39 9.23 10.81
N ARG A 26 -7.09 9.07 10.53
CA ARG A 26 -6.63 8.46 9.30
C ARG A 26 -7.22 7.06 9.31
N ARG A 27 -8.34 6.90 8.59
CA ARG A 27 -8.95 5.59 8.34
C ARG A 27 -7.95 4.82 7.50
N SER A 28 -7.01 4.18 8.19
CA SER A 28 -6.10 3.22 7.59
C SER A 28 -6.99 2.12 7.02
N ARG A 29 -7.22 2.17 5.71
CA ARG A 29 -7.86 1.07 5.00
C ARG A 29 -6.87 -0.08 5.10
N VAL A 30 -7.13 -1.00 6.03
CA VAL A 30 -6.48 -2.29 6.05
C VAL A 30 -6.89 -2.99 4.76
N LEU A 31 -5.99 -3.06 3.79
CA LEU A 31 -6.19 -3.82 2.57
C LEU A 31 -6.05 -5.30 2.93
N THR A 32 -7.16 -5.97 3.21
CA THR A 32 -7.16 -7.42 3.35
C THR A 32 -6.94 -8.02 1.96
N VAL A 33 -5.71 -8.44 1.68
CA VAL A 33 -5.35 -9.12 0.43
C VAL A 33 -6.08 -10.46 0.40
N LYS A 34 -7.05 -10.62 -0.50
CA LYS A 34 -7.66 -11.92 -0.81
C LYS A 34 -6.85 -12.58 -1.92
N ALA A 35 -5.81 -13.34 -1.56
CA ALA A 35 -5.06 -14.15 -2.51
C ALA A 35 -5.69 -15.54 -2.65
N LYS A 36 -5.83 -16.04 -3.88
CA LYS A 36 -6.23 -17.42 -4.18
C LYS A 36 -4.99 -18.20 -4.61
N ILE A 37 -4.51 -19.08 -3.74
CA ILE A 37 -3.37 -19.96 -4.04
C ILE A 37 -3.86 -21.05 -4.99
N ARG A 38 -3.06 -21.33 -6.02
CA ARG A 38 -3.27 -22.44 -6.95
C ARG A 38 -1.96 -23.18 -7.09
N GLU A 39 -2.00 -24.47 -6.85
CA GLU A 39 -0.87 -25.35 -7.10
C GLU A 39 -0.81 -25.68 -8.59
N ILE A 40 0.40 -25.68 -9.14
CA ILE A 40 0.71 -26.11 -10.50
C ILE A 40 1.63 -27.32 -10.41
N PHE A 41 1.19 -28.42 -11.03
CA PHE A 41 2.00 -29.63 -11.11
C PHE A 41 2.89 -29.56 -12.34
N MET A 42 4.08 -30.14 -12.23
CA MET A 42 4.97 -30.34 -13.38
C MET A 42 4.24 -31.22 -14.39
N LEU A 43 4.01 -30.69 -15.59
CA LEU A 43 3.45 -31.47 -16.70
C LEU A 43 4.58 -32.22 -17.40
N ALA A 44 4.37 -33.48 -17.74
CA ALA A 44 5.30 -34.21 -18.61
C ALA A 44 5.29 -33.55 -20.00
N LEU A 45 6.42 -32.93 -20.38
CA LEU A 45 6.57 -32.26 -21.68
C LEU A 45 6.96 -33.24 -22.80
N SER A 46 7.36 -34.46 -22.44
CA SER A 46 7.68 -35.55 -23.37
C SER A 46 7.17 -36.90 -22.83
N SER A 47 6.99 -37.88 -23.72
CA SER A 47 6.46 -39.20 -23.38
C SER A 47 7.31 -39.99 -22.37
N ALA A 48 8.58 -39.60 -22.16
CA ALA A 48 9.51 -40.25 -21.23
C ALA A 48 10.01 -39.33 -20.11
N MET A 49 9.47 -38.11 -19.98
CA MET A 49 9.97 -37.13 -19.01
C MET A 49 9.50 -37.49 -17.58
N ILE A 50 10.44 -38.02 -16.78
CA ILE A 50 10.23 -38.40 -15.38
C ILE A 50 10.64 -37.26 -14.44
N GLU A 51 11.76 -36.61 -14.74
CA GLU A 51 12.30 -35.48 -14.00
C GLU A 51 12.48 -34.29 -14.96
N GLY A 52 12.24 -33.08 -14.44
CA GLY A 52 12.41 -31.85 -15.19
C GLY A 52 13.02 -30.78 -14.30
N LYS A 53 14.01 -30.07 -14.82
CA LYS A 53 14.71 -29.02 -14.10
C LYS A 53 14.13 -27.65 -14.48
N ILE A 54 13.73 -26.87 -13.49
CA ILE A 54 13.34 -25.47 -13.71
C ILE A 54 14.59 -24.64 -13.98
N VAL A 55 14.71 -24.12 -15.20
CA VAL A 55 15.86 -23.32 -15.61
C VAL A 55 15.57 -21.82 -15.59
N SER A 56 14.30 -21.43 -15.71
CA SER A 56 13.92 -20.02 -15.68
C SER A 56 12.47 -19.79 -15.27
N TRP A 57 12.25 -18.70 -14.53
CA TRP A 57 10.94 -18.15 -14.22
C TRP A 57 10.72 -16.89 -15.07
N THR A 58 9.62 -16.86 -15.81
CA THR A 58 9.28 -15.71 -16.68
C THR A 58 8.59 -14.59 -15.90
N LYS A 59 8.12 -14.88 -14.68
CA LYS A 59 7.36 -13.95 -13.83
C LYS A 59 7.91 -13.96 -12.42
N SER A 60 7.95 -12.79 -11.80
CA SER A 60 8.37 -12.59 -10.41
C SER A 60 7.17 -12.56 -9.47
N GLU A 61 7.45 -12.58 -8.16
CA GLU A 61 6.42 -12.44 -7.14
C GLU A 61 5.69 -11.10 -7.28
N GLY A 62 4.36 -11.13 -7.27
CA GLY A 62 3.52 -9.94 -7.43
C GLY A 62 3.21 -9.55 -8.87
N ASP A 63 3.85 -10.19 -9.87
CA ASP A 63 3.50 -9.95 -11.27
C ASP A 63 2.11 -10.49 -11.59
N GLN A 64 1.37 -9.74 -12.40
CA GLN A 64 0.08 -10.17 -12.90
C GLN A 64 0.26 -11.30 -13.93
N LEU A 65 -0.53 -12.37 -13.77
CA LEU A 65 -0.57 -13.52 -14.67
C LEU A 65 -1.86 -13.54 -15.48
N SER A 66 -1.75 -13.75 -16.80
CA SER A 66 -2.91 -13.92 -17.69
C SER A 66 -3.02 -15.35 -18.21
N LYS A 67 -4.24 -15.76 -18.58
CA LYS A 67 -4.45 -17.09 -19.18
C LYS A 67 -3.70 -17.18 -20.51
N GLY A 68 -2.89 -18.22 -20.67
CA GLY A 68 -2.10 -18.45 -21.89
C GLY A 68 -0.70 -17.84 -21.85
N GLU A 69 -0.32 -17.16 -20.77
CA GLU A 69 1.06 -16.74 -20.56
C GLU A 69 1.93 -17.90 -20.09
N SER A 70 3.17 -17.97 -20.59
CA SER A 70 4.18 -18.90 -20.08
C SER A 70 4.72 -18.40 -18.74
N MET A 71 4.87 -19.32 -17.78
CA MET A 71 5.32 -18.99 -16.42
C MET A 71 6.73 -19.53 -16.12
N VAL A 72 7.04 -20.72 -16.65
CA VAL A 72 8.23 -21.50 -16.28
C VAL A 72 8.81 -22.15 -17.52
N VAL A 73 10.14 -22.13 -17.62
CA VAL A 73 10.89 -22.92 -18.59
C VAL A 73 11.52 -24.10 -17.87
N VAL A 74 11.25 -25.30 -18.38
CA VAL A 74 11.72 -26.56 -17.82
C VAL A 74 12.57 -27.27 -18.87
N GLU A 75 13.75 -27.74 -18.45
CA GLU A 75 14.63 -28.59 -19.22
C GLU A 75 14.37 -30.05 -18.82
N SER A 76 14.27 -30.96 -19.80
CA SER A 76 14.08 -32.40 -19.60
C SER A 76 15.39 -33.12 -19.91
N ASP A 77 15.82 -34.03 -19.04
CA ASP A 77 16.93 -34.96 -19.31
C ASP A 77 16.39 -36.25 -19.97
#